data_AF-A0A5J6ECZ6-F1
#
_entry.id   AF-A0A5J6ECZ6-F1
#
_cell.length_a   1.000
_cell.length_b   1.000
_cell.length_c   1.000
_cell.angle_alpha   90.00
_cell.angle_beta   90.00
_cell.angle_gamma   90.00
#
_symmetry.space_group_name_H-M   'P 1'
#
loop_
_entity.id
_entity.type
_entity.pdbx_description
1 polymer ?
#
loop_
_entity_poly.entity_id
_entity_poly.type
_entity_poly.pdbx_seq_one_letter_code
_entity_poly.pdbx_strand_id
1 'polypeptide(L)'
;EPTTSMFFGPKFLSCKLYQLSPIEDLELAKTLIRPSSLFRENLSKAKNFSNEGYGSVQRAYVVCDEDLGIPLEFQRWMIENGGVKDVMEIKGA
;
A
#
# COMPACT_ATOMS: atom_id res chain seq x y z
N GLU A 1 4.23 4.79 24.24
CA GLU A 1 5.31 4.43 23.29
C GLU A 1 5.37 5.50 22.22
N PRO A 2 6.54 6.05 21.89
CA PRO A 2 6.69 6.97 20.77
C PRO A 2 6.42 6.24 19.45
N THR A 3 5.69 6.90 18.54
CA THR A 3 5.37 6.36 17.22
C THR A 3 6.53 6.61 16.26
N THR A 4 6.99 5.56 15.57
CA THR A 4 8.05 5.71 14.55
C THR A 4 7.53 6.49 13.35
N SER A 5 8.10 7.66 13.08
CA SER A 5 7.75 8.50 11.92
C SER A 5 8.40 7.97 10.62
N MET A 6 7.70 8.14 9.50
CA MET A 6 8.12 7.78 8.16
C MET A 6 7.81 8.94 7.19
N PHE A 7 8.72 9.18 6.25
CA PHE A 7 8.52 10.17 5.19
C PHE A 7 9.13 9.64 3.89
N PHE A 8 8.37 9.62 2.79
CA PHE A 8 8.92 9.20 1.51
C PHE A 8 9.76 10.33 0.91
N GLY A 9 11.05 10.05 0.67
CA GLY A 9 11.94 10.98 0.01
C GLY A 9 11.66 11.10 -1.50
N PRO A 10 12.14 12.17 -2.15
CA PRO A 10 11.88 12.43 -3.57
C PRO A 10 12.38 11.32 -4.50
N LYS A 11 13.51 10.67 -4.18
CA LYS A 11 14.03 9.52 -4.94
C LYS A 11 13.14 8.29 -4.80
N PHE A 12 12.56 8.08 -3.62
CA PHE A 12 11.63 6.97 -3.42
C PHE A 12 10.36 7.20 -4.22
N LEU A 13 9.80 8.42 -4.18
CA LEU A 13 8.65 8.79 -5.01
C LEU A 13 8.93 8.54 -6.50
N SER A 14 10.04 9.05 -7.03
CA SER A 14 10.35 8.94 -8.47
C SER A 14 10.66 7.51 -8.93
N CYS A 15 11.33 6.70 -8.12
CA CYS A 15 11.83 5.40 -8.54
C CYS A 15 10.97 4.22 -8.10
N LYS A 16 9.99 4.44 -7.20
CA LYS A 16 9.20 3.35 -6.59
C LYS A 16 7.70 3.56 -6.63
N LEU A 17 7.21 4.81 -6.70
CA LEU A 17 5.77 5.08 -6.64
C LEU A 17 5.22 5.76 -7.91
N TYR A 18 6.03 6.62 -8.56
CA TYR A 18 5.65 7.41 -9.73
C TYR A 18 6.52 7.11 -10.96
N GLN A 19 7.19 5.96 -11.00
CA GLN A 19 8.14 5.61 -12.07
C GLN A 19 7.49 5.50 -13.45
N LEU A 20 6.17 5.24 -13.51
CA LEU A 20 5.38 5.17 -14.75
C LEU A 20 4.40 6.35 -14.91
N SER A 21 4.38 7.28 -13.95
CA SER A 21 3.47 8.44 -13.98
C SER A 21 4.05 9.60 -14.80
N PRO A 22 3.20 10.51 -15.30
CA PRO A 22 3.65 11.80 -15.82
C PRO A 22 4.48 12.58 -14.80
N ILE A 23 5.40 13.41 -15.30
CA ILE A 23 6.29 14.21 -14.43
C ILE A 23 5.51 15.21 -13.58
N GLU A 24 4.38 15.71 -14.10
CA GLU A 24 3.49 16.64 -13.41
C GLU A 24 2.91 16.03 -12.13
N ASP A 25 2.56 14.75 -12.14
CA ASP A 25 2.05 14.03 -10.97
C ASP A 25 3.16 13.82 -9.92
N LEU A 26 4.38 13.52 -10.35
CA LEU A 26 5.54 13.43 -9.44
C LEU A 26 5.86 14.77 -8.79
N GLU A 27 5.86 15.87 -9.55
CA GLU A 27 6.09 17.21 -8.99
C GLU A 27 4.97 17.62 -8.04
N LEU A 28 3.71 17.33 -8.39
CA LEU A 28 2.59 17.57 -7.49
C LEU A 28 2.75 16.78 -6.18
N ALA A 29 3.09 15.48 -6.26
CA ALA A 29 3.31 14.63 -5.10
C ALA A 29 4.40 15.18 -4.16
N LYS A 30 5.52 15.70 -4.72
CA LYS A 30 6.59 16.31 -3.93
C LYS A 30 6.11 17.53 -3.13
N THR A 31 5.16 18.30 -3.66
CA THR A 31 4.61 19.49 -2.96
C THR A 31 3.60 19.14 -1.87
N LEU A 32 2.94 17.98 -1.97
CA LEU A 32 1.82 17.61 -1.10
C LEU A 32 2.20 16.57 -0.02
N ILE A 33 3.29 15.83 -0.20
CA ILE A 33 3.64 14.75 0.73
C ILE A 33 3.98 15.28 2.14
N ARG A 34 3.56 14.52 3.16
CA ARG A 34 3.74 14.86 4.58
C ARG A 34 4.25 13.64 5.36
N PRO A 35 4.92 13.84 6.50
CA PRO A 35 5.29 12.74 7.39
C PRO A 35 4.07 11.93 7.84
N SER A 36 4.26 10.62 7.98
CA SER A 36 3.26 9.64 8.41
C SER A 36 3.89 8.58 9.33
N SER A 37 3.17 7.52 9.65
CA SER A 37 3.67 6.34 10.36
C SER A 37 2.91 5.09 9.92
N LEU A 38 3.55 3.93 10.03
CA LEU A 38 2.89 2.62 9.92
C LEU A 38 2.23 2.17 11.24
N PHE A 39 2.39 2.94 12.33
CA PHE A 39 1.79 2.66 13.64
C PHE A 39 2.08 1.24 14.18
N ARG A 40 3.24 0.67 13.86
CA ARG A 40 3.58 -0.74 14.17
C ARG A 40 3.49 -1.03 15.66
N GLU A 41 3.94 -0.10 16.50
CA GLU A 41 3.93 -0.22 17.95
C GLU A 41 2.51 -0.21 18.51
N ASN A 42 1.60 0.53 17.87
CA ASN A 42 0.18 0.56 18.25
C ASN A 42 -0.55 -0.69 17.75
N LEU A 43 -0.36 -1.06 16.48
CA LEU A 43 -1.03 -2.20 15.84
C LEU A 43 -0.61 -3.53 16.45
N SER A 44 0.65 -3.69 16.88
CA SER A 44 1.12 -4.89 17.60
C SER A 44 0.38 -5.17 18.91
N LYS A 45 -0.26 -4.15 19.50
CA LYS A 45 -1.03 -4.25 20.75
C LYS A 45 -2.54 -4.19 20.52
N ALA A 46 -2.97 -3.87 19.30
CA ALA A 46 -4.37 -3.79 18.95
C ALA A 46 -4.97 -5.19 18.84
N LYS A 47 -6.28 -5.30 19.07
CA LYS A 47 -7.00 -6.55 18.79
C LYS A 47 -7.02 -6.79 17.29
N ASN A 48 -6.77 -8.02 16.88
CA ASN A 48 -6.94 -8.43 15.49
C ASN A 48 -8.40 -8.27 15.04
N PHE A 49 -8.59 -8.10 13.74
CA PHE A 49 -9.91 -8.11 13.14
C PHE A 49 -10.57 -9.49 13.30
N SER A 50 -11.91 -9.52 13.34
CA SER A 50 -12.70 -10.74 13.49
C SER A 50 -13.37 -11.17 12.19
N ASN A 51 -13.77 -12.45 12.12
CA ASN A 51 -14.49 -12.99 10.97
C ASN A 51 -15.94 -12.49 10.91
N GLU A 52 -16.58 -12.31 12.06
CA GLU A 52 -17.95 -11.81 12.17
C GLU A 52 -18.02 -10.31 11.84
N GLY A 53 -16.92 -9.58 12.06
CA GLY A 53 -16.78 -8.17 11.72
C GLY A 53 -16.16 -7.99 10.33
N TYR A 54 -14.88 -7.65 10.28
CA TYR A 54 -14.14 -7.39 9.05
C TYR A 54 -14.26 -8.53 8.02
N GLY A 55 -14.18 -9.79 8.47
CA GLY A 55 -14.21 -10.95 7.58
C GLY A 55 -15.55 -11.16 6.86
N SER A 56 -16.64 -10.58 7.38
CA SER A 56 -17.99 -10.70 6.80
C SER A 56 -18.16 -9.86 5.52
N VAL A 57 -17.30 -8.85 5.32
CA VAL A 57 -17.35 -7.95 4.18
C VAL A 57 -16.61 -8.58 2.99
N GLN A 58 -17.26 -8.57 1.82
CA GLN A 58 -16.65 -9.01 0.57
C GLN A 58 -15.46 -8.12 0.21
N ARG A 59 -14.33 -8.73 -0.13
CA ARG A 59 -13.08 -8.05 -0.44
C ARG A 59 -12.69 -8.28 -1.89
N ALA A 60 -12.38 -7.19 -2.56
CA ALA A 60 -11.72 -7.18 -3.85
C ALA A 60 -10.28 -6.68 -3.71
N TYR A 61 -9.39 -7.12 -4.60
CA TYR A 61 -8.01 -6.65 -4.70
C TYR A 61 -7.73 -6.26 -6.15
N VAL A 62 -7.12 -5.09 -6.36
CA VAL A 62 -6.69 -4.63 -7.69
C VAL A 62 -5.17 -4.67 -7.71
N VAL A 63 -4.63 -5.52 -8.56
CA VAL A 63 -3.19 -5.72 -8.75
C VAL A 63 -2.65 -4.68 -9.71
N CYS A 64 -1.52 -4.07 -9.36
CA CYS A 64 -0.69 -3.25 -10.26
C CYS A 64 0.62 -4.02 -10.51
N ASP A 65 0.82 -4.50 -11.73
CA ASP A 65 1.92 -5.42 -12.08
C ASP A 65 3.30 -4.76 -12.17
N GLU A 66 3.37 -3.44 -12.37
CA GLU A 66 4.60 -2.67 -12.44
C GLU A 66 4.87 -1.85 -11.14
N ASP A 67 4.13 -2.12 -10.05
CA ASP A 67 4.33 -1.48 -8.76
C ASP A 67 5.68 -1.91 -8.14
N LEU A 68 6.56 -0.93 -7.90
CA LEU A 68 7.88 -1.14 -7.29
C LEU A 68 7.93 -0.79 -5.80
N GLY A 69 6.87 -0.20 -5.25
CA GLY A 69 6.71 0.11 -3.82
C GLY A 69 6.09 -1.06 -3.06
N ILE A 70 5.09 -1.71 -3.64
CA ILE A 70 4.47 -2.95 -3.17
C ILE A 70 4.58 -3.98 -4.31
N PRO A 71 5.71 -4.72 -4.41
CA PRO A 71 5.99 -5.59 -5.55
C PRO A 71 4.90 -6.63 -5.81
N LEU A 72 4.72 -7.00 -7.07
CA LEU A 72 3.72 -7.96 -7.54
C LEU A 72 3.71 -9.27 -6.72
N GLU A 73 4.88 -9.79 -6.37
CA GLU A 73 4.99 -11.01 -5.57
C GLU A 73 4.38 -10.84 -4.17
N PHE A 74 4.56 -9.66 -3.57
CA PHE A 74 3.98 -9.34 -2.28
C PHE A 74 2.47 -9.12 -2.38
N GLN A 75 1.98 -8.50 -3.45
CA GLN A 75 0.54 -8.38 -3.71
C GLN A 75 -0.12 -9.76 -3.86
N ARG A 76 0.50 -10.68 -4.63
CA ARG A 76 0.03 -12.07 -4.78
C ARG A 76 0.01 -12.80 -3.44
N TRP A 77 1.07 -12.64 -2.64
CA TRP A 77 1.11 -13.18 -1.28
C TRP A 77 -0.03 -12.64 -0.41
N MET A 78 -0.34 -11.34 -0.49
CA MET A 78 -1.48 -10.75 0.23
C MET A 78 -2.82 -11.33 -0.22
N ILE A 79 -3.01 -11.62 -1.50
CA ILE A 79 -4.25 -12.20 -2.03
C ILE A 79 -4.43 -13.63 -1.50
N GLU A 80 -3.38 -14.46 -1.60
CA GLU A 80 -3.39 -15.85 -1.14
C GLU A 80 -3.72 -15.97 0.36
N ASN A 81 -3.24 -15.03 1.17
CA ASN A 81 -3.39 -15.06 2.63
C ASN A 81 -4.57 -14.20 3.14
N GLY A 82 -5.07 -13.25 2.35
CA GLY A 82 -6.04 -12.22 2.77
C GLY A 82 -7.51 -12.60 2.60
N GLY A 83 -7.80 -13.79 2.04
CA GLY A 83 -9.17 -14.25 1.80
C GLY A 83 -9.97 -13.36 0.84
N VAL A 84 -9.29 -12.75 -0.12
CA VAL A 84 -9.89 -11.94 -1.19
C VAL A 84 -10.65 -12.87 -2.14
N LYS A 85 -11.85 -12.47 -2.58
CA LYS A 85 -12.65 -13.26 -3.53
C LYS A 85 -12.54 -12.74 -4.96
N ASP A 86 -12.52 -11.42 -5.12
CA ASP A 86 -12.50 -10.79 -6.43
C ASP A 86 -11.12 -10.16 -6.67
N VAL A 87 -10.45 -10.58 -7.74
CA VAL A 87 -9.13 -10.04 -8.09
C VAL A 87 -9.22 -9.46 -9.49
N MET A 88 -8.78 -8.22 -9.64
CA MET A 88 -8.60 -7.54 -10.92
C MET A 88 -7.13 -7.15 -11.07
N GLU A 89 -6.69 -6.92 -12.29
CA GLU A 89 -5.31 -6.51 -12.60
C GLU A 89 -5.36 -5.34 -13.58
N ILE A 90 -4.59 -4.29 -13.29
CA ILE A 90 -4.33 -3.19 -14.20
C ILE A 90 -2.90 -3.39 -14.71
N LYS A 91 -2.79 -3.80 -15.97
CA LYS A 91 -1.49 -4.05 -16.59
C LYS A 91 -0.78 -2.74 -16.95
N GLY A 92 0.51 -2.67 -16.66
CA GLY A 92 1.34 -1.50 -16.86
C GLY A 92 1.08 -0.35 -15.87
N ALA A 93 0.44 -0.64 -14.73
CA ALA A 93 0.13 0.34 -13.70
C ALA A 93 1.25 0.48 -12.67
#